data_AF-A0A2K3MEX5-F1
#
_entry.id   AF-A0A2K3MEX5-F1
#
_cell.length_a   1.000
_cell.length_b   1.000
_cell.length_c   1.000
_cell.angle_alpha   90.00
_cell.angle_beta   90.00
_cell.angle_gamma   90.00
#
_symmetry.space_group_name_H-M   'P 1'
#
loop_
_entity.id
_entity.type
_entity.pdbx_description
1 polymer ?
#
loop_
_entity_poly.entity_id
_entity_poly.type
_entity_poly.pdbx_seq_one_letter_code
_entity_poly.pdbx_strand_id
1 'polypeptide(L)'
;GKMRPTELLRVLNKQFLGIAGETANAIAKKLPSSSPIVSRKPAFIDAFLHKMKKNPELLKNKTIWSRRSTILPEFVDSQVKIYNGKTTIRCKITEGKVGHKFGEFALTRKRKSRDQPNAKVKQLKKKK
;
A
#
# COMPACT_ATOMS: atom_id res chain seq x y z
N GLY A 1 -40.55 -29.77 32.84
CA GLY A 1 -41.20 -28.46 32.65
C GLY A 1 -40.66 -27.82 31.39
N LYS A 2 -41.51 -27.32 30.49
CA LYS A 2 -41.08 -26.72 29.22
C LYS A 2 -40.37 -25.38 29.51
N MET A 3 -39.17 -25.19 28.96
CA MET A 3 -38.44 -23.93 29.10
C MET A 3 -39.27 -22.79 28.51
N ARG A 4 -39.28 -21.65 29.19
CA ARG A 4 -39.96 -20.45 28.70
C ARG A 4 -39.29 -19.97 27.40
N PRO A 5 -40.04 -19.48 26.41
CA PRO A 5 -39.50 -19.08 25.10
C PRO A 5 -38.33 -18.08 25.21
N THR A 6 -38.37 -17.20 26.22
CA THR A 6 -37.32 -16.22 26.50
C THR A 6 -36.01 -16.84 26.99
N GLU A 7 -36.08 -17.96 27.71
CA GLU A 7 -34.91 -18.70 28.19
C GLU A 7 -34.23 -19.46 27.04
N LEU A 8 -35.01 -20.00 26.10
CA LEU A 8 -34.49 -20.63 24.89
C LEU A 8 -33.73 -19.62 24.02
N LEU A 9 -34.29 -18.42 23.84
CA LEU A 9 -33.65 -17.35 23.09
C LEU A 9 -32.33 -16.89 23.75
N ARG A 10 -32.30 -16.86 25.09
CA ARG A 10 -31.09 -16.51 25.85
C ARG A 10 -29.99 -17.55 25.69
N VAL A 11 -30.33 -18.84 25.76
CA VAL A 11 -29.38 -19.95 25.59
C VAL A 11 -28.83 -19.99 24.16
N LEU A 12 -29.70 -19.84 23.16
CA LEU A 12 -29.31 -19.76 21.74
C LEU A 12 -28.35 -18.59 21.49
N ASN A 13 -28.65 -17.40 22.00
CA ASN A 13 -27.78 -16.24 21.84
C ASN A 13 -26.43 -16.42 22.56
N LYS A 14 -26.40 -17.06 23.73
CA LYS A 14 -25.16 -17.32 24.48
C LYS A 14 -24.25 -18.33 23.77
N GLN A 15 -24.83 -19.34 23.13
CA GLN A 15 -24.10 -20.32 22.31
C GLN A 15 -23.52 -19.66 21.04
N PHE A 16 -24.30 -18.80 20.37
CA PHE A 16 -23.86 -18.10 19.17
C PHE A 16 -22.73 -17.09 19.45
N LEU A 17 -22.79 -16.35 20.56
CA LEU A 17 -21.72 -15.42 20.96
C LEU A 17 -20.41 -16.13 21.30
N GLY A 18 -20.46 -17.33 21.88
CA GLY A 18 -19.26 -18.12 22.20
C GLY A 18 -18.50 -18.59 20.96
N ILE A 19 -19.22 -19.06 19.95
CA ILE A 19 -18.65 -19.55 18.67
C ILE A 19 -18.13 -18.38 17.82
N ALA A 20 -18.80 -17.23 17.87
CA ALA A 20 -18.40 -16.04 17.13
C ALA A 20 -17.18 -15.32 17.76
N GLY A 21 -16.98 -15.38 19.09
CA GLY A 21 -15.92 -14.63 19.76
C GLY A 21 -14.49 -15.08 19.39
N GLU A 22 -14.26 -16.39 19.28
CA GLU A 22 -12.95 -16.93 18.91
C GLU A 22 -12.62 -16.72 17.43
N THR A 23 -13.62 -16.94 16.56
CA THR A 23 -13.50 -16.72 15.12
C THR A 23 -13.37 -15.23 14.78
N ALA A 24 -14.12 -14.35 15.43
CA ALA A 24 -14.03 -12.90 15.26
C ALA A 24 -12.66 -12.35 15.68
N ASN A 25 -12.08 -12.84 16.77
CA ASN A 25 -10.74 -12.42 17.19
C ASN A 25 -9.64 -12.91 16.22
N ALA A 26 -9.77 -14.12 15.67
CA ALA A 26 -8.86 -14.62 14.64
C ALA A 26 -8.98 -13.82 13.33
N ILE A 27 -10.20 -13.41 12.95
CA ILE A 27 -10.47 -12.57 11.77
C ILE A 27 -9.97 -11.13 11.98
N ALA A 28 -10.17 -10.56 13.17
CA ALA A 28 -9.73 -9.21 13.51
C ALA A 28 -8.20 -9.08 13.51
N LYS A 29 -7.47 -10.14 13.89
CA LYS A 29 -5.99 -10.19 13.78
C LYS A 29 -5.50 -10.35 12.33
N LYS A 30 -6.34 -10.81 11.41
CA LYS A 30 -6.02 -11.05 9.99
C LYS A 30 -6.38 -9.87 9.08
N LEU A 31 -7.21 -8.94 9.56
CA LEU A 31 -7.64 -7.77 8.79
C LEU A 31 -6.56 -6.68 8.86
N PRO A 32 -6.14 -6.07 7.73
CA PRO A 32 -5.18 -4.97 7.77
C PRO A 32 -5.77 -3.81 8.59
N SER A 33 -5.05 -3.42 9.65
CA SER A 33 -5.49 -2.49 10.70
C SER A 33 -5.71 -1.04 10.25
N SER A 34 -5.59 -0.77 8.95
CA SER A 34 -6.01 0.49 8.37
C SER A 34 -6.93 0.19 7.19
N SER A 35 -8.20 0.55 7.32
CA SER A 35 -9.02 0.84 6.14
C SER A 35 -8.19 1.73 5.22
N PRO A 36 -8.03 1.41 3.92
CA PRO A 36 -7.33 2.32 3.03
C PRO A 36 -8.03 3.67 3.16
N ILE A 37 -7.25 4.75 3.28
CA ILE A 37 -7.80 6.10 3.25
C ILE A 37 -8.37 6.29 1.85
N VAL A 38 -9.63 5.87 1.64
CA VAL A 38 -10.33 6.03 0.38
C VAL A 38 -10.61 7.52 0.27
N SER A 39 -9.74 8.23 -0.44
CA SER A 39 -9.99 9.61 -0.77
C SER A 39 -11.33 9.67 -1.49
N ARG A 40 -12.26 10.51 -1.00
CA ARG A 40 -13.57 10.73 -1.67
C ARG A 40 -13.43 11.19 -3.13
N LYS A 41 -12.22 11.61 -3.53
CA LYS A 41 -11.87 12.02 -4.89
C LYS A 41 -11.47 10.79 -5.72
N PRO A 42 -11.94 10.68 -6.97
CA PRO A 42 -11.56 9.59 -7.86
C PRO A 42 -10.04 9.57 -8.09
N ALA A 43 -9.51 8.39 -8.41
CA ALA A 43 -8.11 8.22 -8.73
C ALA A 43 -7.71 9.16 -9.88
N PHE A 44 -6.77 10.06 -9.60
CA PHE A 44 -6.27 11.00 -10.59
C PHE A 44 -5.21 10.33 -11.46
N ILE A 45 -5.33 10.47 -12.78
CA ILE A 45 -4.34 10.00 -13.75
C ILE A 45 -4.15 11.11 -14.79
N ASP A 46 -2.90 11.45 -15.05
CA ASP A 46 -2.56 12.45 -16.05
C ASP A 46 -2.75 11.93 -17.49
N ALA A 47 -3.01 12.82 -18.43
CA ALA A 47 -3.35 12.49 -19.81
C ALA A 47 -2.29 11.63 -20.50
N PHE A 48 -1.00 11.87 -20.24
CA PHE A 48 0.07 11.07 -20.83
C PHE A 48 0.08 9.63 -20.31
N LEU A 49 -0.19 9.43 -19.01
CA LEU A 49 -0.32 8.09 -18.41
C LEU A 49 -1.59 7.39 -18.89
N HIS A 50 -2.67 8.15 -19.09
CA HIS A 50 -3.91 7.60 -19.63
C HIS A 50 -3.72 7.01 -21.04
N LYS A 51 -2.88 7.64 -21.88
CA LYS A 51 -2.53 7.11 -23.22
C LYS A 51 -1.68 5.83 -23.14
N MET A 52 -0.79 5.72 -22.16
CA MET A 52 0.12 4.58 -22.01
C MET A 52 -0.50 3.38 -21.27
N LYS A 53 -1.67 3.57 -20.68
CA LYS A 53 -2.45 2.58 -19.95
C LYS A 53 -2.55 1.22 -20.67
N LYS A 54 -2.83 1.24 -21.99
CA LYS A 54 -3.00 0.03 -22.81
C LYS A 54 -1.68 -0.63 -23.27
N ASN A 55 -0.55 0.08 -23.16
CA ASN A 55 0.71 -0.31 -23.78
C ASN A 55 1.84 -0.30 -22.74
N PRO A 56 2.06 -1.40 -21.99
CA PRO A 56 3.08 -1.46 -20.95
C PRO A 56 4.50 -1.25 -21.49
N GLU A 57 4.75 -1.62 -22.75
CA GLU A 57 6.04 -1.40 -23.43
C GLU A 57 6.42 0.08 -23.53
N LEU A 58 5.45 0.96 -23.79
CA LEU A 58 5.70 2.41 -23.87
C LEU A 58 6.03 3.04 -22.51
N LEU A 59 5.62 2.36 -21.43
CA LEU A 59 5.86 2.80 -20.07
C LEU A 59 7.25 2.42 -19.57
N LYS A 60 7.86 1.36 -20.14
CA LYS A 60 9.21 0.92 -19.78
C LYS A 60 10.22 2.07 -19.96
N ASN A 61 10.96 2.37 -18.90
CA ASN A 61 11.98 3.41 -18.85
C ASN A 61 11.48 4.85 -19.10
N LYS A 62 10.17 5.09 -19.14
CA LYS A 62 9.59 6.42 -19.32
C LYS A 62 9.76 7.26 -18.06
N THR A 63 10.00 8.55 -18.26
CA THR A 63 10.01 9.54 -17.18
C THR A 63 8.59 9.99 -16.85
N ILE A 64 8.19 9.80 -15.60
CA ILE A 64 6.93 10.27 -15.02
C ILE A 64 7.19 11.61 -14.35
N TRP A 65 6.60 12.65 -14.92
CA TRP A 65 6.57 13.98 -14.32
C TRP A 65 5.38 14.17 -13.38
N SER A 66 4.23 13.54 -13.69
CA SER A 66 3.03 13.64 -12.86
C SER A 66 3.08 12.77 -11.63
N ARG A 67 3.65 13.34 -10.57
CA ARG A 67 3.73 12.71 -9.23
C ARG A 67 2.38 12.54 -8.54
N ARG A 68 1.35 13.27 -8.98
CA ARG A 68 -0.01 13.22 -8.41
C ARG A 68 -0.83 12.04 -8.92
N SER A 69 -0.38 11.41 -10.02
CA SER A 69 -1.06 10.29 -10.64
C SER A 69 -1.02 9.05 -9.76
N THR A 70 -2.14 8.35 -9.68
CA THR A 70 -2.32 7.10 -8.95
C THR A 70 -1.80 5.93 -9.80
N ILE A 71 -1.16 4.96 -9.15
CA ILE A 71 -0.68 3.73 -9.77
C ILE A 71 -1.87 2.80 -10.00
N LEU A 72 -2.12 2.49 -11.27
CA LEU A 72 -3.13 1.53 -11.71
C LEU A 72 -2.56 0.10 -11.69
N PRO A 73 -3.44 -0.92 -11.59
CA PRO A 73 -3.04 -2.33 -11.72
C PRO A 73 -2.39 -2.64 -13.08
N GLU A 74 -2.71 -1.87 -14.12
CA GLU A 74 -2.17 -2.05 -15.48
C GLU A 74 -0.70 -1.62 -15.59
N PHE A 75 -0.16 -0.92 -14.59
CA PHE A 75 1.24 -0.53 -14.55
C PHE A 75 2.12 -1.51 -13.77
N VAL A 76 1.55 -2.60 -13.26
CA VAL A 76 2.30 -3.63 -12.52
C VAL A 76 3.38 -4.23 -13.44
N ASP A 77 4.51 -4.61 -12.83
CA ASP A 77 5.71 -5.14 -13.49
C ASP A 77 6.45 -4.19 -14.45
N SER A 78 5.97 -2.96 -14.63
CA SER A 78 6.68 -1.94 -15.38
C SER A 78 7.79 -1.28 -14.55
N GLN A 79 8.90 -0.95 -15.22
CA GLN A 79 9.96 -0.12 -14.64
C GLN A 79 9.83 1.32 -15.15
N VAL A 80 9.63 2.26 -14.23
CA VAL A 80 9.41 3.66 -14.55
C VAL A 80 10.45 4.55 -13.86
N LYS A 81 10.65 5.75 -14.39
CA LYS A 81 11.55 6.75 -13.81
C LYS A 81 10.70 7.91 -13.26
N ILE A 82 10.71 8.16 -11.96
CA ILE A 82 9.89 9.20 -11.33
C ILE A 82 10.74 10.44 -11.06
N TYR A 83 10.31 11.60 -11.55
CA TYR A 83 11.06 12.85 -11.36
C TYR A 83 10.84 13.42 -9.96
N ASN A 84 11.93 13.71 -9.22
CA ASN A 84 11.86 14.22 -7.85
C ASN A 84 11.90 15.76 -7.75
N GLY A 85 12.11 16.48 -8.85
CA GLY A 85 12.40 17.92 -8.86
C GLY A 85 13.85 18.27 -9.17
N LYS A 86 14.78 17.30 -9.11
CA LYS A 86 16.18 17.46 -9.51
C LYS A 86 16.67 16.28 -10.34
N THR A 87 16.45 15.07 -9.85
CA THR A 87 16.85 13.82 -10.53
C THR A 87 15.67 12.89 -10.70
N THR A 88 15.83 11.91 -11.60
CA THR A 88 14.81 10.91 -11.86
C THR A 88 15.19 9.58 -11.21
N ILE A 89 14.31 9.06 -10.36
CA ILE A 89 14.53 7.85 -9.57
C ILE A 89 13.90 6.67 -10.28
N ARG A 90 14.66 5.60 -10.52
CA ARG A 90 14.13 4.36 -11.10
C ARG A 90 13.30 3.62 -10.05
N CYS A 91 12.10 3.21 -10.40
CA CYS A 91 11.18 2.48 -9.53
C CYS A 91 10.53 1.34 -10.32
N LYS A 92 10.66 0.10 -9.82
CA LYS A 92 9.87 -1.04 -10.31
C LYS A 92 8.50 -1.02 -9.65
N ILE A 93 7.42 -1.10 -10.42
CA ILE A 93 6.05 -1.13 -9.89
C ILE A 93 5.71 -2.58 -9.51
N THR A 94 5.24 -2.77 -8.28
CA THR A 94 4.79 -4.05 -7.73
C THR A 94 3.32 -3.93 -7.34
N GLU A 95 2.61 -5.04 -7.18
CA GLU A 95 1.17 -5.07 -6.84
C GLU A 95 0.84 -4.24 -5.58
N GLY A 96 1.69 -4.33 -4.54
CA GLY A 96 1.51 -3.54 -3.31
C GLY A 96 1.66 -2.02 -3.48
N LYS A 97 2.00 -1.52 -4.68
CA LYS A 97 2.04 -0.08 -4.98
C LYS A 97 0.77 0.42 -5.67
N VAL A 98 -0.12 -0.48 -6.08
CA VAL A 98 -1.40 -0.11 -6.70
C VAL A 98 -2.24 0.69 -5.70
N GLY A 99 -2.86 1.78 -6.14
CA GLY A 99 -3.62 2.68 -5.28
C GLY A 99 -2.80 3.82 -4.65
N HIS A 100 -1.48 3.70 -4.58
CA HIS A 100 -0.58 4.78 -4.15
C HIS A 100 -0.29 5.78 -5.28
N LYS A 101 0.25 6.95 -4.93
CA LYS A 101 0.70 7.94 -5.92
C LYS A 101 2.17 7.75 -6.28
N PHE A 102 2.54 8.04 -7.53
CA PHE A 102 3.94 8.00 -7.97
C PHE A 102 4.85 8.88 -7.10
N GLY A 103 4.33 10.02 -6.61
CA GLY A 103 5.07 10.93 -5.75
C GLY A 103 5.50 10.36 -4.39
N GLU A 104 4.84 9.32 -3.89
CA GLU A 104 5.18 8.67 -2.61
C GLU A 104 6.50 7.89 -2.71
N PHE A 105 6.83 7.41 -3.91
CA PHE A 105 8.05 6.65 -4.19
C PHE A 105 9.24 7.52 -4.62
N ALA A 106 9.07 8.85 -4.65
CA ALA A 106 10.11 9.81 -5.07
C ALA A 106 10.30 10.93 -4.03
N LEU A 107 11.21 10.68 -3.06
CA LEU A 107 11.57 11.66 -2.03
C LEU A 107 12.15 12.93 -2.65
N THR A 108 11.63 14.10 -2.26
CA THR A 108 12.06 15.42 -2.76
C THR A 108 13.16 16.04 -1.91
N ARG A 109 13.13 15.79 -0.60
CA ARG A 109 14.09 16.33 0.36
C ARG A 109 15.02 15.24 0.86
N LYS A 110 16.29 15.57 1.02
CA LYS A 110 17.24 14.71 1.73
C LYS A 110 16.73 14.55 3.17
N ARG A 111 16.67 13.32 3.66
CA ARG A 111 16.42 13.07 5.08
C ARG A 111 17.62 13.62 5.85
N LYS A 112 17.39 14.51 6.81
CA LYS A 112 18.40 14.86 7.79
C LYS A 112 18.62 13.63 8.68
N SER A 113 19.85 13.14 8.75
CA SER A 113 20.20 12.18 9.80
C SER A 113 19.93 12.88 11.14
N ARG A 114 19.10 12.27 11.98
CA ARG A 114 19.21 12.59 13.40
C ARG A 114 20.54 11.99 13.82
N ASP A 115 21.43 12.79 14.39
CA ASP A 115 22.71 12.32 14.89
C ASP A 115 22.44 11.23 15.91
N GLN A 116 22.60 9.98 15.49
CA GLN A 116 22.73 8.86 16.41
C GLN A 116 24.16 8.92 16.92
N PRO A 117 24.41 8.87 18.25
CA PRO A 117 25.76 8.76 18.76
C PRO A 117 26.42 7.53 18.13
N ASN A 118 27.42 7.83 17.30
CA ASN A 118 28.34 7.00 16.54
C ASN A 118 28.27 5.46 16.75
N ALA A 119 27.31 4.77 16.14
CA ALA A 119 27.43 3.33 15.91
C ALA A 119 28.25 3.09 14.64
N LYS A 120 29.54 2.76 14.80
CA LYS A 120 30.48 2.42 13.71
C LYS A 120 29.92 1.28 12.84
N VAL A 121 29.23 1.61 11.75
CA VAL A 121 28.94 0.63 10.70
C VAL A 121 30.22 0.40 9.90
N LYS A 122 30.97 -0.66 10.25
CA LYS A 122 32.08 -1.16 9.42
C LYS A 122 31.52 -1.55 8.06
N GLN A 123 31.75 -0.73 7.04
CA GLN A 123 31.53 -1.14 5.66
C GLN A 123 32.58 -2.20 5.31
N LEU A 124 32.16 -3.46 5.17
CA LEU A 124 32.98 -4.50 4.54
C LEU A 124 33.20 -4.09 3.08
N LYS A 125 34.38 -3.56 2.77
CA LYS A 125 34.83 -3.42 1.38
C LYS A 125 34.95 -4.83 0.79
N LYS A 126 34.06 -5.20 -0.13
CA LYS A 126 34.29 -6.34 -1.03
C LYS A 126 35.52 -6.00 -1.88
N LYS A 127 36.64 -6.67 -1.59
CA LYS A 127 37.84 -6.69 -2.42
C LYS A 127 37.49 -7.42 -3.73
N LYS A 128 37.85 -6.82 -4.87
CA LYS A 128 38.07 -7.55 -6.12
C LYS A 128 39.40 -8.28 -6.00
#